data_AF-A0A4Q4RAD4-F1
#
_entry.id   AF-A0A4Q4RAD4-F1
#
_cell.length_a   1.000
_cell.length_b   1.000
_cell.length_c   1.000
_cell.angle_alpha   90.00
_cell.angle_beta   90.00
_cell.angle_gamma   90.00
#
_symmetry.space_group_name_H-M   'P 1'
#
loop_
_entity.id
_entity.type
_entity.pdbx_description
1 polymer ?
#
loop_
_entity_poly.entity_id
_entity_poly.type
_entity_poly.pdbx_seq_one_letter_code
_entity_poly.pdbx_strand_id
1 'polypeptide(L)'
;MADRAREEFMARIKALSLSGEYSDLTITCGPDTYKVHKAIVCSQSSFFSKAEKFPVCKEATEGGIHLPEDDPQAVKLLVQFFYESEYDPQYPSLDRHDLNEAGKPKLTVLRRHGYHYNFPHTCCKPHCLDSTYKVCHHHHCAPKACGEKCVNFICKDCAVRPPDGDADQLLLHAMMYELADKYDVAGLRYLAKKKFYHSCAAFWDTEQFAIAAEHALISTPESDTGLRQVLCQTIRSHIKLLNVPSIVTLLHKHPDLMYSVLRKQAEELGGLEPKVKTAS
;
A
#
# COMPACT_ATOMS: atom_id res chain seq x y z
N MET A 1 -7.29 -24.88 -13.33
CA MET A 1 -6.35 -25.62 -14.21
C MET A 1 -5.05 -24.85 -14.42
N ALA A 2 -5.10 -23.55 -14.78
CA ALA A 2 -3.89 -22.73 -14.94
C ALA A 2 -3.17 -22.35 -13.63
N ASP A 3 -3.85 -22.41 -12.47
CA ASP A 3 -3.28 -21.95 -11.19
C ASP A 3 -2.02 -22.71 -10.78
N ARG A 4 -2.04 -24.05 -10.84
CA ARG A 4 -0.86 -24.88 -10.56
C ARG A 4 0.31 -24.56 -11.50
N ALA A 5 0.05 -24.40 -12.79
CA ALA A 5 1.10 -24.07 -13.76
C ALA A 5 1.71 -22.68 -13.50
N ARG A 6 0.88 -21.72 -13.05
CA ARG A 6 1.33 -20.38 -12.65
C ARG A 6 2.13 -20.42 -11.34
N GLU A 7 1.71 -21.19 -10.34
CA GLU A 7 2.44 -21.41 -9.10
C GLU A 7 3.82 -22.03 -9.36
N GLU A 8 3.88 -23.09 -10.18
CA GLU A 8 5.13 -23.73 -10.59
C GLU A 8 6.06 -22.77 -11.37
N PHE A 9 5.49 -21.92 -12.24
CA PHE A 9 6.25 -20.88 -12.93
C PHE A 9 6.84 -19.86 -11.95
N MET A 10 6.03 -19.31 -11.05
CA MET A 10 6.51 -18.33 -10.05
C MET A 10 7.57 -18.93 -9.12
N ALA A 11 7.42 -20.20 -8.72
CA ALA A 11 8.42 -20.90 -7.92
C ALA A 11 9.77 -21.03 -8.65
N ARG A 12 9.76 -21.34 -9.95
CA ARG A 12 10.98 -21.39 -10.77
C ARG A 12 11.62 -20.01 -10.92
N ILE A 13 10.82 -18.97 -11.16
CA ILE A 13 11.32 -17.58 -11.23
C ILE A 13 11.95 -17.18 -9.90
N LYS A 14 11.29 -17.44 -8.77
CA LYS A 14 11.84 -17.20 -7.43
C LYS A 14 13.18 -17.92 -7.22
N ALA A 15 13.33 -19.17 -7.66
CA ALA A 15 14.58 -19.90 -7.53
C ALA A 15 15.77 -19.26 -8.29
N LEU A 16 15.49 -18.50 -9.36
CA LEU A 16 16.54 -17.79 -10.10
C LEU A 16 17.16 -16.64 -9.29
N SER A 17 16.42 -16.02 -8.37
CA SER A 17 16.97 -14.94 -7.53
C SER A 17 18.03 -15.45 -6.54
N LEU A 18 17.87 -16.69 -6.07
CA LEU A 18 18.78 -17.33 -5.12
C LEU A 18 19.99 -17.96 -5.81
N SER A 19 19.75 -18.62 -6.96
CA SER A 19 20.81 -19.32 -7.70
C SER A 19 21.67 -18.39 -8.55
N GLY A 20 21.10 -17.31 -9.09
CA GLY A 20 21.77 -16.43 -10.04
C GLY A 20 22.04 -17.08 -11.41
N GLU A 21 21.50 -18.27 -11.68
CA GLU A 21 21.64 -18.93 -12.98
C GLU A 21 21.07 -18.04 -14.08
N TYR A 22 21.82 -17.82 -15.16
CA TYR A 22 21.46 -16.95 -16.29
C TYR A 22 21.40 -15.45 -15.96
N SER A 23 21.93 -15.01 -14.82
CA SER A 23 22.00 -13.57 -14.51
C SER A 23 22.87 -12.84 -15.52
N ASP A 24 22.41 -11.67 -15.95
CA ASP A 24 23.07 -10.80 -16.93
C ASP A 24 23.22 -9.36 -16.41
N LEU A 25 22.85 -9.10 -15.15
CA LEU A 25 22.99 -7.83 -14.45
C LEU A 25 23.40 -8.06 -12.99
N THR A 26 24.23 -7.18 -12.44
CA THR A 26 24.58 -7.18 -11.02
C THR A 26 24.08 -5.89 -10.36
N ILE A 27 23.33 -6.00 -9.26
CA ILE A 27 22.98 -4.87 -8.40
C ILE A 27 23.78 -4.98 -7.10
N THR A 28 24.36 -3.88 -6.61
CA THR A 28 25.03 -3.86 -5.30
C THR A 28 24.47 -2.76 -4.42
N CYS A 29 24.29 -3.03 -3.14
CA CYS A 29 23.87 -2.05 -2.15
C CYS A 29 24.59 -2.34 -0.83
N GLY A 30 25.46 -1.41 -0.40
CA GLY A 30 26.32 -1.63 0.77
C GLY A 30 27.13 -2.93 0.65
N PRO A 31 27.01 -3.87 1.62
CA PRO A 31 27.71 -5.16 1.58
C PRO A 31 27.05 -6.20 0.65
N ASP A 32 25.81 -5.95 0.21
CA ASP A 32 25.02 -6.94 -0.51
C ASP A 32 25.23 -6.85 -2.02
N THR A 33 25.35 -8.01 -2.67
CA THR A 33 25.48 -8.14 -4.12
C THR A 33 24.45 -9.13 -4.65
N TYR A 34 23.67 -8.70 -5.64
CA TYR A 34 22.57 -9.44 -6.23
C TYR A 34 22.84 -9.74 -7.69
N LYS A 35 22.90 -11.04 -8.04
CA LYS A 35 22.95 -11.52 -9.42
C LYS A 35 21.52 -11.58 -9.96
N VAL A 36 21.17 -10.67 -10.85
CA VAL A 36 19.79 -10.46 -11.31
C VAL A 36 19.65 -10.54 -12.83
N HIS A 37 18.41 -10.65 -13.29
CA HIS A 37 18.05 -10.82 -14.69
C HIS A 37 17.44 -9.53 -15.24
N LYS A 38 18.03 -8.95 -16.28
CA LYS A 38 17.52 -7.77 -16.98
C LYS A 38 16.08 -7.97 -17.43
N ALA A 39 15.75 -9.14 -17.96
CA ALA A 39 14.39 -9.45 -18.42
C ALA A 39 13.34 -9.36 -17.30
N ILE A 40 13.72 -9.62 -16.05
CA ILE A 40 12.84 -9.56 -14.87
C ILE A 40 12.82 -8.16 -14.26
N VAL A 41 14.00 -7.57 -14.06
CA VAL A 41 14.13 -6.27 -13.37
C VAL A 41 13.73 -5.10 -14.28
N CYS A 42 14.27 -5.05 -15.51
CA CYS A 42 14.03 -3.94 -16.43
C CYS A 42 12.60 -3.93 -17.01
N SER A 43 11.90 -5.07 -17.01
CA SER A 43 10.48 -5.11 -17.42
C SER A 43 9.54 -4.52 -16.36
N GLN A 44 9.99 -4.45 -15.11
CA GLN A 44 9.22 -3.95 -13.97
C GLN A 44 9.63 -2.54 -13.51
N SER A 45 10.76 -2.04 -13.99
CA SER A 45 11.32 -0.75 -13.59
C SER A 45 11.81 0.04 -14.80
N SER A 46 11.22 1.22 -15.01
CA SER A 46 11.72 2.11 -16.07
C SER A 46 13.09 2.70 -15.73
N PHE A 47 13.39 2.88 -14.43
CA PHE A 47 14.71 3.28 -13.97
C PHE A 47 15.77 2.25 -14.38
N PHE A 48 15.62 0.98 -13.99
CA PHE A 48 16.60 -0.05 -14.31
C PHE A 48 16.69 -0.30 -15.83
N SER A 49 15.57 -0.22 -16.56
CA SER A 49 15.62 -0.29 -18.03
C SER A 49 16.40 0.87 -18.66
N LYS A 50 16.31 2.09 -18.11
CA LYS A 50 17.04 3.25 -18.65
C LYS A 50 18.50 3.21 -18.24
N ALA A 51 18.79 2.87 -16.98
CA ALA A 51 20.13 2.73 -16.45
C ALA A 51 20.97 1.72 -17.25
N GLU A 52 20.33 0.62 -17.71
CA GLU A 52 21.00 -0.39 -18.54
C GLU A 52 21.26 0.10 -19.99
N LYS A 53 20.28 0.78 -20.60
CA LYS A 53 20.41 1.28 -21.98
C LYS A 53 21.29 2.52 -22.10
N PHE A 54 21.37 3.30 -21.03
CA PHE A 54 22.06 4.58 -20.98
C PHE A 54 22.87 4.65 -19.68
N PRO A 55 24.12 4.14 -19.67
CA PRO A 55 25.02 4.21 -18.52
C PRO A 55 25.58 5.63 -18.35
N VAL A 56 24.68 6.59 -18.18
CA VAL A 56 24.94 8.02 -17.94
C VAL A 56 24.50 8.39 -16.50
N CYS A 57 23.65 7.57 -15.88
CA CYS A 57 23.27 7.69 -14.48
C CYS A 57 24.45 7.29 -13.57
N LYS A 58 24.63 7.97 -12.43
CA LYS A 58 25.74 7.75 -11.50
C LYS A 58 25.76 6.32 -10.93
N GLU A 59 24.59 5.70 -10.87
CA GLU A 59 24.35 4.37 -10.36
C GLU A 59 24.77 3.28 -11.36
N ALA A 60 24.83 3.56 -12.66
CA ALA A 60 25.16 2.57 -13.69
C ALA A 60 26.64 2.63 -14.09
N THR A 61 27.36 1.54 -13.85
CA THR A 61 28.74 1.33 -14.32
C THR A 61 28.77 0.19 -15.33
N GLU A 62 29.89 0.02 -16.04
CA GLU A 62 30.07 -1.08 -16.99
C GLU A 62 29.91 -2.44 -16.26
N GLY A 63 28.75 -3.08 -16.47
CA GLY A 63 28.43 -4.40 -15.91
C GLY A 63 27.61 -4.43 -14.61
N GLY A 64 27.17 -3.28 -14.06
CA GLY A 64 26.38 -3.28 -12.82
C GLY A 64 25.69 -1.97 -12.44
N ILE A 65 24.81 -2.06 -11.45
CA ILE A 65 24.09 -0.93 -10.86
C ILE A 65 24.41 -0.86 -9.37
N HIS A 66 24.99 0.26 -8.93
CA HIS A 66 25.44 0.50 -7.57
C HIS A 66 24.49 1.48 -6.85
N LEU A 67 23.95 1.06 -5.71
CA LEU A 67 22.95 1.78 -4.91
C LEU A 67 23.49 2.08 -3.49
N PRO A 68 24.54 2.90 -3.34
CA PRO A 68 25.22 3.10 -2.05
C PRO A 68 24.45 4.00 -1.07
N GLU A 69 23.52 4.81 -1.57
CA GLU A 69 22.73 5.75 -0.76
C GLU A 69 21.45 5.13 -0.20
N ASP A 70 21.13 3.91 -0.61
CA ASP A 70 19.90 3.21 -0.24
C ASP A 70 20.12 2.25 0.93
N ASP A 71 19.06 1.99 1.68
CA ASP A 71 19.09 1.04 2.79
C ASP A 71 19.21 -0.41 2.27
N PRO A 72 20.24 -1.18 2.68
CA PRO A 72 20.45 -2.54 2.19
C PRO A 72 19.26 -3.48 2.45
N GLN A 73 18.56 -3.33 3.56
CA GLN A 73 17.39 -4.15 3.88
C GLN A 73 16.22 -3.81 2.96
N ALA A 74 15.98 -2.52 2.67
CA ALA A 74 14.96 -2.10 1.71
C ALA A 74 15.29 -2.56 0.28
N VAL A 75 16.56 -2.48 -0.16
CA VAL A 75 16.99 -2.98 -1.47
C VAL A 75 16.84 -4.50 -1.56
N LYS A 76 17.13 -5.24 -0.48
CA LYS A 76 16.89 -6.69 -0.42
C LYS A 76 15.42 -7.03 -0.68
N LEU A 77 14.49 -6.28 -0.06
CA LEU A 77 13.04 -6.46 -0.25
C LEU A 77 12.59 -6.02 -1.65
N LEU A 78 13.20 -4.98 -2.23
CA LEU A 78 12.97 -4.59 -3.62
C LEU A 78 13.37 -5.71 -4.59
N VAL A 79 14.55 -6.32 -4.37
CA VAL A 79 15.00 -7.47 -5.16
C VAL A 79 14.07 -8.65 -4.98
N GLN A 80 13.63 -8.96 -3.75
CA GLN A 80 12.61 -9.99 -3.49
C GLN A 80 11.33 -9.72 -4.30
N PHE A 81 10.84 -8.49 -4.29
CA PHE A 81 9.64 -8.10 -5.03
C PHE A 81 9.75 -8.39 -6.52
N PHE A 82 10.90 -8.13 -7.16
CA PHE A 82 11.05 -8.38 -8.60
C PHE A 82 10.82 -9.84 -9.00
N TYR A 83 11.10 -10.80 -8.12
CA TYR A 83 10.96 -12.23 -8.42
C TYR A 83 9.70 -12.85 -7.85
N GLU A 84 9.18 -12.30 -6.74
CA GLU A 84 8.06 -12.89 -6.02
C GLU A 84 6.75 -12.11 -6.23
N SER A 85 6.81 -10.89 -6.80
CA SER A 85 5.71 -9.92 -6.82
C SER A 85 5.15 -9.63 -5.41
N GLU A 86 5.99 -9.86 -4.40
CA GLU A 86 5.71 -9.79 -2.97
C GLU A 86 7.03 -9.57 -2.22
N TYR A 87 6.96 -8.99 -1.02
CA TYR A 87 8.12 -8.78 -0.16
C TYR A 87 7.75 -8.95 1.31
N ASP A 88 8.70 -9.33 2.17
CA ASP A 88 8.38 -9.56 3.58
C ASP A 88 8.21 -8.23 4.38
N PRO A 89 7.36 -8.22 5.42
CA PRO A 89 6.47 -9.30 5.86
C PRO A 89 5.27 -9.48 4.92
N GLN A 90 4.91 -10.75 4.69
CA GLN A 90 3.72 -11.10 3.92
C GLN A 90 2.46 -10.91 4.74
N TYR A 91 1.38 -10.50 4.08
CA TYR A 91 0.08 -10.36 4.70
C TYR A 91 -0.75 -11.59 4.34
N PRO A 92 -1.29 -12.30 5.34
CA PRO A 92 -1.88 -13.61 5.08
C PRO A 92 -3.14 -13.48 4.19
N SER A 93 -3.17 -14.23 3.08
CA SER A 93 -4.22 -14.21 2.05
C SER A 93 -5.58 -14.53 2.63
N LEU A 94 -6.62 -13.73 2.35
CA LEU A 94 -7.97 -13.99 2.86
C LEU A 94 -8.55 -15.30 2.29
N ASP A 95 -8.25 -16.42 2.94
CA ASP A 95 -8.73 -17.74 2.55
C ASP A 95 -9.95 -18.11 3.40
N ARG A 96 -10.78 -19.02 2.89
CA ARG A 96 -12.06 -19.41 3.51
C ARG A 96 -11.92 -20.02 4.92
N HIS A 97 -10.72 -20.37 5.36
CA HIS A 97 -10.46 -21.05 6.63
C HIS A 97 -10.30 -20.10 7.83
N ASP A 98 -10.32 -18.78 7.61
CA ASP A 98 -10.00 -17.77 8.62
C ASP A 98 -11.22 -17.16 9.33
N LEU A 99 -12.33 -17.89 9.35
CA LEU A 99 -13.53 -17.52 10.07
C LEU A 99 -13.35 -17.79 11.57
N ASN A 100 -13.84 -16.91 12.43
CA ASN A 100 -13.96 -17.18 13.87
C ASN A 100 -15.02 -18.27 14.13
N GLU A 101 -15.17 -18.68 15.39
CA GLU A 101 -16.14 -19.69 15.83
C GLU A 101 -17.59 -19.38 15.43
N ALA A 102 -17.91 -18.11 15.15
CA ALA A 102 -19.22 -17.65 14.68
C ALA A 102 -19.33 -17.58 13.13
N GLY A 103 -18.35 -18.11 12.38
CA GLY A 103 -18.34 -18.04 10.92
C GLY A 103 -18.08 -16.65 10.35
N LYS A 104 -17.57 -15.70 11.17
CA LYS A 104 -17.26 -14.33 10.74
C LYS A 104 -15.76 -14.17 10.51
N PRO A 105 -15.33 -13.46 9.45
CA PRO A 105 -13.91 -13.21 9.23
C PRO A 105 -13.34 -12.33 10.36
N LYS A 106 -12.16 -12.68 10.89
CA LYS A 106 -11.40 -11.83 11.83
C LYS A 106 -10.74 -10.69 11.05
N LEU A 107 -11.38 -9.51 11.03
CA LEU A 107 -10.95 -8.38 10.20
C LEU A 107 -10.62 -7.15 11.06
N THR A 108 -9.50 -6.53 10.75
CA THR A 108 -9.18 -5.15 11.14
C THR A 108 -9.50 -4.25 9.94
N VAL A 109 -10.28 -3.18 10.15
CA VAL A 109 -10.74 -2.34 9.04
C VAL A 109 -10.60 -0.88 9.41
N LEU A 110 -9.82 -0.11 8.64
CA LEU A 110 -9.82 1.35 8.68
C LEU A 110 -11.14 1.85 8.10
N ARG A 111 -12.08 2.16 9.00
CA ARG A 111 -13.43 2.60 8.65
C ARG A 111 -13.37 4.04 8.15
N ARG A 112 -13.87 4.28 6.94
CA ARG A 112 -14.26 5.61 6.49
C ARG A 112 -15.64 5.93 7.03
N HIS A 113 -15.87 7.15 7.51
CA HIS A 113 -17.21 7.56 7.93
C HIS A 113 -18.19 7.50 6.75
N GLY A 114 -19.46 7.24 7.06
CA GLY A 114 -20.53 7.14 6.06
C GLY A 114 -20.58 5.80 5.31
N TYR A 115 -19.93 4.75 5.81
CA TYR A 115 -20.01 3.39 5.29
C TYR A 115 -20.34 2.38 6.40
N HIS A 116 -20.99 1.27 6.05
CA HIS A 116 -21.47 0.30 7.04
C HIS A 116 -20.44 -0.76 7.44
N TYR A 117 -19.55 -1.20 6.54
CA TYR A 117 -18.52 -2.21 6.81
C TYR A 117 -19.00 -3.49 7.52
N ASN A 118 -20.26 -3.89 7.36
CA ASN A 118 -20.77 -5.15 7.92
C ASN A 118 -20.16 -6.31 7.14
N PHE A 119 -19.53 -7.29 7.81
CA PHE A 119 -18.93 -8.47 7.17
C PHE A 119 -19.67 -9.76 7.52
N PRO A 120 -19.79 -10.71 6.57
CA PRO A 120 -19.54 -10.53 5.13
C PRO A 120 -20.50 -9.46 4.54
N HIS A 121 -19.98 -8.63 3.65
CA HIS A 121 -20.73 -7.51 3.07
C HIS A 121 -22.02 -8.00 2.43
N THR A 122 -23.13 -7.45 2.92
CA THR A 122 -24.47 -7.70 2.42
C THR A 122 -25.21 -6.37 2.34
N CYS A 123 -25.65 -5.99 1.14
CA CYS A 123 -26.48 -4.81 0.97
C CYS A 123 -27.89 -5.05 1.55
N CYS A 124 -28.47 -4.03 2.20
CA CYS A 124 -29.59 -4.17 3.12
C CYS A 124 -30.94 -4.68 2.57
N LYS A 125 -31.15 -4.92 1.26
CA LYS A 125 -32.42 -5.45 0.72
C LYS A 125 -32.27 -6.22 -0.60
N PRO A 126 -33.20 -7.14 -0.94
CA PRO A 126 -33.29 -7.71 -2.28
C PRO A 126 -33.41 -6.60 -3.34
N HIS A 127 -32.75 -6.80 -4.49
CA HIS A 127 -32.77 -5.90 -5.65
C HIS A 127 -32.13 -4.50 -5.49
N CYS A 128 -31.39 -4.25 -4.40
CA CYS A 128 -30.50 -3.08 -4.32
C CYS A 128 -31.20 -1.74 -4.60
N LEU A 129 -32.46 -1.62 -4.16
CA LEU A 129 -33.36 -0.50 -4.49
C LEU A 129 -32.95 0.84 -3.87
N ASP A 130 -32.03 0.82 -2.90
CA ASP A 130 -31.58 1.99 -2.18
C ASP A 130 -30.19 2.42 -2.66
N SER A 131 -30.11 3.55 -3.38
CA SER A 131 -28.85 4.14 -3.84
C SER A 131 -28.01 4.76 -2.72
N THR A 132 -28.50 4.74 -1.47
CA THR A 132 -27.83 5.35 -0.32
C THR A 132 -27.03 4.35 0.52
N TYR A 133 -27.17 3.04 0.31
CA TYR A 133 -26.46 2.03 1.09
C TYR A 133 -24.99 1.89 0.66
N LYS A 134 -24.12 2.60 1.37
CA LYS A 134 -22.67 2.60 1.15
C LYS A 134 -22.01 1.45 1.92
N VAL A 135 -21.81 0.31 1.26
CA VAL A 135 -21.26 -0.92 1.87
C VAL A 135 -19.85 -0.68 2.42
N CYS A 136 -18.92 -0.31 1.54
CA CYS A 136 -17.59 0.16 1.87
C CYS A 136 -17.10 1.11 0.76
N HIS A 137 -15.99 1.82 0.97
CA HIS A 137 -15.51 2.78 -0.02
C HIS A 137 -14.98 2.15 -1.32
N HIS A 138 -14.79 0.83 -1.35
CA HIS A 138 -14.47 0.06 -2.55
C HIS A 138 -15.71 -0.51 -3.25
N HIS A 139 -16.86 -0.56 -2.57
CA HIS A 139 -18.08 -1.19 -3.06
C HIS A 139 -19.29 -0.31 -2.76
N HIS A 140 -19.76 0.38 -3.79
CA HIS A 140 -21.02 1.12 -3.75
C HIS A 140 -22.12 0.25 -4.35
N CYS A 141 -23.21 0.08 -3.61
CA CYS A 141 -24.37 -0.62 -4.14
C CYS A 141 -25.25 0.39 -4.89
N ALA A 142 -25.49 0.15 -6.18
CA ALA A 142 -26.41 0.95 -6.98
C ALA A 142 -27.38 0.05 -7.77
N PRO A 143 -28.65 0.47 -7.96
CA PRO A 143 -29.72 -0.35 -8.54
C PRO A 143 -29.43 -0.99 -9.91
N LYS A 144 -28.45 -0.48 -10.66
CA LYS A 144 -28.05 -0.98 -11.99
C LYS A 144 -26.60 -1.44 -12.10
N ALA A 145 -25.78 -1.23 -11.07
CA ALA A 145 -24.33 -1.50 -11.10
C ALA A 145 -23.91 -2.72 -10.25
N CYS A 146 -24.67 -3.08 -9.20
CA CYS A 146 -24.29 -4.20 -8.33
C CYS A 146 -24.49 -5.57 -9.01
N GLY A 147 -25.57 -5.76 -9.77
CA GLY A 147 -25.87 -7.05 -10.43
C GLY A 147 -25.92 -8.24 -9.46
N GLU A 148 -26.45 -8.03 -8.24
CA GLU A 148 -26.56 -9.02 -7.14
C GLU A 148 -25.22 -9.56 -6.58
N LYS A 149 -24.07 -9.04 -7.04
CA LYS A 149 -22.73 -9.43 -6.53
C LYS A 149 -22.38 -8.81 -5.18
N CYS A 150 -23.26 -7.98 -4.60
CA CYS A 150 -23.04 -7.23 -3.37
C CYS A 150 -23.62 -7.91 -2.11
N VAL A 151 -23.76 -9.24 -2.13
CA VAL A 151 -24.28 -10.07 -1.04
C VAL A 151 -23.24 -11.10 -0.62
N ASN A 152 -23.09 -11.30 0.69
CA ASN A 152 -22.24 -12.30 1.31
C ASN A 152 -20.81 -12.37 0.74
N PHE A 153 -20.14 -11.22 0.58
CA PHE A 153 -18.77 -11.16 0.08
C PHE A 153 -17.81 -10.49 1.06
N ILE A 154 -16.54 -10.86 0.99
CA ILE A 154 -15.47 -10.22 1.75
C ILE A 154 -14.73 -9.30 0.78
N CYS A 155 -14.82 -7.98 0.98
CA CYS A 155 -14.04 -7.04 0.18
C CYS A 155 -12.56 -7.23 0.49
N LYS A 156 -11.77 -7.75 -0.46
CA LYS A 156 -10.33 -8.01 -0.30
C LYS A 156 -9.47 -6.76 -0.06
N ASP A 157 -10.07 -5.58 -0.22
CA ASP A 157 -9.43 -4.30 0.06
C ASP A 157 -9.84 -3.71 1.42
N CYS A 158 -10.94 -4.20 2.02
CA CYS A 158 -11.37 -3.79 3.37
C CYS A 158 -11.07 -4.85 4.43
N ALA A 159 -11.09 -6.12 4.05
CA ALA A 159 -10.82 -7.24 4.92
C ALA A 159 -9.30 -7.38 5.04
N VAL A 160 -8.78 -7.04 6.21
CA VAL A 160 -7.35 -7.03 6.46
C VAL A 160 -7.13 -7.82 7.72
N ARG A 161 -6.19 -8.74 7.70
CA ARG A 161 -5.64 -9.29 8.94
C ARG A 161 -4.57 -8.35 9.45
N PRO A 162 -4.47 -8.14 10.78
CA PRO A 162 -3.32 -7.48 11.34
C PRO A 162 -2.05 -8.08 10.72
N PRO A 163 -1.09 -7.23 10.32
CA PRO A 163 0.22 -7.73 9.92
C PRO A 163 0.75 -8.67 10.99
N ASP A 164 1.33 -9.80 10.60
CA ASP A 164 2.17 -10.57 11.50
C ASP A 164 3.43 -9.74 11.78
N GLY A 165 3.86 -9.65 13.05
CA GLY A 165 5.04 -8.87 13.47
C GLY A 165 4.69 -7.61 14.27
N ASP A 166 5.59 -6.62 14.26
CA ASP A 166 5.52 -5.42 15.10
C ASP A 166 5.29 -4.11 14.31
N ALA A 167 5.29 -2.99 15.03
CA ALA A 167 5.00 -1.67 14.50
C ALA A 167 6.10 -1.09 13.59
N ASP A 168 7.31 -1.67 13.54
CA ASP A 168 8.40 -1.18 12.67
C ASP A 168 8.06 -1.36 11.17
N GLN A 169 7.09 -2.23 10.87
CA GLN A 169 6.52 -2.40 9.54
C GLN A 169 5.93 -1.11 8.95
N LEU A 170 5.48 -0.19 9.79
CA LEU A 170 5.00 1.12 9.34
C LEU A 170 6.10 1.86 8.57
N LEU A 171 7.29 1.97 9.15
CA LEU A 171 8.41 2.67 8.52
C LEU A 171 8.91 1.87 7.32
N LEU A 172 9.03 0.54 7.45
CA LEU A 172 9.44 -0.33 6.35
C LEU A 172 8.57 -0.13 5.11
N HIS A 173 7.24 -0.13 5.23
CA HIS A 173 6.37 0.04 4.06
C HIS A 173 6.38 1.46 3.50
N ALA A 174 6.67 2.48 4.32
CA ALA A 174 6.90 3.84 3.82
C ALA A 174 8.20 3.91 3.00
N MET A 175 9.28 3.30 3.48
CA MET A 175 10.56 3.18 2.74
C MET A 175 10.37 2.39 1.43
N MET A 176 9.64 1.27 1.47
CA MET A 176 9.36 0.51 0.24
C MET A 176 8.54 1.32 -0.78
N TYR A 177 7.66 2.20 -0.33
CA TYR A 177 6.93 3.11 -1.20
C TYR A 177 7.86 4.16 -1.83
N GLU A 178 8.78 4.73 -1.05
CA GLU A 178 9.83 5.64 -1.56
C GLU A 178 10.70 4.94 -2.61
N LEU A 179 11.23 3.75 -2.33
CA LEU A 179 12.05 2.98 -3.28
C LEU A 179 11.26 2.69 -4.57
N ALA A 180 9.97 2.37 -4.44
CA ALA A 180 9.13 2.11 -5.59
C ALA A 180 8.93 3.34 -6.49
N ASP A 181 8.90 4.54 -5.91
CA ASP A 181 8.85 5.78 -6.68
C ASP A 181 10.22 6.09 -7.28
N LYS A 182 11.28 6.03 -6.47
CA LYS A 182 12.68 6.25 -6.87
C LYS A 182 13.10 5.40 -8.08
N TYR A 183 12.75 4.11 -8.05
CA TYR A 183 13.10 3.16 -9.12
C TYR A 183 11.94 2.90 -10.09
N ASP A 184 10.85 3.67 -10.03
CA ASP A 184 9.70 3.57 -10.92
C ASP A 184 9.16 2.14 -11.09
N VAL A 185 8.79 1.52 -9.97
CA VAL A 185 8.25 0.16 -9.86
C VAL A 185 6.78 0.24 -9.44
N ALA A 186 5.88 0.43 -10.41
CA ALA A 186 4.46 0.69 -10.16
C ALA A 186 3.76 -0.39 -9.30
N GLY A 187 4.08 -1.66 -9.53
CA GLY A 187 3.53 -2.78 -8.76
C GLY A 187 3.95 -2.73 -7.29
N LEU A 188 5.22 -2.42 -7.03
CA LEU A 188 5.74 -2.27 -5.67
C LEU A 188 5.10 -1.06 -4.98
N ARG A 189 4.95 0.06 -5.69
CA ARG A 189 4.34 1.28 -5.13
C ARG A 189 2.90 1.02 -4.68
N TYR A 190 2.15 0.30 -5.50
CA TYR A 190 0.79 -0.13 -5.16
C TYR A 190 0.79 -1.03 -3.91
N LEU A 191 1.63 -2.06 -3.89
CA LEU A 191 1.70 -3.02 -2.80
C LEU A 191 2.16 -2.36 -1.48
N ALA A 192 3.19 -1.52 -1.53
CA ALA A 192 3.71 -0.79 -0.38
C ALA A 192 2.70 0.17 0.23
N LYS A 193 1.94 0.90 -0.61
CA LYS A 193 0.82 1.71 -0.13
C LYS A 193 -0.24 0.86 0.58
N LYS A 194 -0.58 -0.30 0.01
CA LYS A 194 -1.59 -1.20 0.57
C LYS A 194 -1.13 -1.76 1.91
N LYS A 195 0.10 -2.24 2.01
CA LYS A 195 0.69 -2.74 3.26
C LYS A 195 0.85 -1.63 4.30
N PHE A 196 1.29 -0.43 3.90
CA PHE A 196 1.34 0.73 4.80
C PHE A 196 -0.03 1.09 5.38
N TYR A 197 -1.08 1.08 4.56
CA TYR A 197 -2.46 1.24 5.03
C TYR A 197 -2.86 0.16 6.04
N HIS A 198 -2.44 -1.09 5.83
CA HIS A 198 -2.71 -2.18 6.76
C HIS A 198 -1.96 -2.04 8.08
N SER A 199 -0.66 -1.68 8.06
CA SER A 199 0.09 -1.38 9.27
C SER A 199 -0.50 -0.20 10.03
N CYS A 200 -0.94 0.86 9.33
CA CYS A 200 -1.64 1.98 9.95
C CYS A 200 -2.92 1.53 10.65
N ALA A 201 -3.68 0.60 10.07
CA ALA A 201 -4.89 0.08 10.70
C ALA A 201 -4.60 -0.67 12.02
N ALA A 202 -3.45 -1.33 12.11
CA ALA A 202 -3.07 -2.18 13.24
C ALA A 202 -2.29 -1.44 14.32
N PHE A 203 -1.44 -0.48 13.95
CA PHE A 203 -0.42 0.12 14.80
C PHE A 203 -0.52 1.66 14.87
N TRP A 204 -1.70 2.25 14.62
CA TRP A 204 -1.88 3.71 14.65
C TRP A 204 -1.60 4.34 16.03
N ASP A 205 -1.68 3.57 17.12
CA ASP A 205 -1.49 4.03 18.50
C ASP A 205 -0.07 3.84 19.04
N THR A 206 0.87 3.45 18.20
CA THR A 206 2.28 3.30 18.59
C THR A 206 3.10 4.54 18.21
N GLU A 207 4.29 4.69 18.81
CA GLU A 207 5.21 5.78 18.47
C GLU A 207 5.74 5.68 17.02
N GLN A 208 5.86 4.45 16.50
CA GLN A 208 6.30 4.16 15.14
C GLN A 208 5.39 4.79 14.10
N PHE A 209 4.09 5.00 14.41
CA PHE A 209 3.18 5.69 13.50
C PHE A 209 3.64 7.12 13.20
N ALA A 210 4.09 7.87 14.21
CA ALA A 210 4.59 9.23 14.00
C ALA A 210 5.90 9.24 13.18
N ILE A 211 6.80 8.28 13.45
CA ILE A 211 8.08 8.14 12.74
C ILE A 211 7.85 7.84 11.26
N ALA A 212 7.01 6.84 10.97
CA ALA A 212 6.71 6.44 9.61
C ALA A 212 5.92 7.51 8.84
N ALA A 213 5.03 8.22 9.52
CA ALA A 213 4.30 9.34 8.94
C ALA A 213 5.24 10.51 8.57
N GLU A 214 6.20 10.85 9.44
CA GLU A 214 7.21 11.89 9.15
C GLU A 214 8.04 11.49 7.93
N HIS A 215 8.53 10.25 7.88
CA HIS A 215 9.28 9.75 6.74
C HIS A 215 8.46 9.84 5.45
N ALA A 216 7.23 9.31 5.44
CA ALA A 216 6.34 9.33 4.27
C ALA A 216 6.06 10.76 3.75
N LEU A 217 6.02 11.76 4.63
CA LEU A 217 5.76 13.17 4.26
C LEU A 217 7.00 13.88 3.73
N ILE A 218 8.20 13.44 4.10
CA ILE A 218 9.48 14.01 3.66
C ILE A 218 9.98 13.32 2.39
N SER A 219 9.81 11.99 2.27
CA SER A 219 10.30 11.22 1.13
C SER A 219 9.40 11.26 -0.10
N THR A 220 8.21 11.84 -0.01
CA THR A 220 7.29 11.99 -1.15
C THR A 220 6.93 13.45 -1.39
N PRO A 221 6.86 13.93 -2.65
CA PRO A 221 6.41 15.29 -2.95
C PRO A 221 4.94 15.49 -2.59
N GLU A 222 4.48 16.73 -2.44
CA GLU A 222 3.08 17.06 -2.13
C GLU A 222 2.08 16.56 -3.19
N SER A 223 2.52 16.48 -4.45
CA SER A 223 1.74 15.93 -5.57
C SER A 223 1.49 14.43 -5.42
N ASP A 224 2.34 13.71 -4.68
CA ASP A 224 2.11 12.32 -4.34
C ASP A 224 1.12 12.23 -3.17
N THR A 225 -0.13 11.95 -3.54
CA THR A 225 -1.22 11.79 -2.57
C THR A 225 -1.30 10.39 -1.96
N GLY A 226 -0.44 9.44 -2.36
CA GLY A 226 -0.50 8.02 -2.02
C GLY A 226 -0.53 7.74 -0.53
N LEU A 227 0.61 7.88 0.14
CA LEU A 227 0.71 7.69 1.59
C LEU A 227 0.02 8.82 2.37
N ARG A 228 0.03 10.05 1.83
CA ARG A 228 -0.62 11.23 2.44
C ARG A 228 -2.12 11.00 2.68
N GLN A 229 -2.82 10.38 1.72
CA GLN A 229 -4.23 10.00 1.89
C GLN A 229 -4.44 8.96 2.98
N VAL A 230 -3.51 8.00 3.10
CA VAL A 230 -3.55 6.97 4.16
C VAL A 230 -3.40 7.64 5.53
N LEU A 231 -2.38 8.48 5.71
CA LEU A 231 -2.15 9.22 6.94
C LEU A 231 -3.34 10.10 7.34
N CYS A 232 -3.85 10.89 6.39
CA CYS A 232 -5.03 11.72 6.59
C CYS A 232 -6.23 10.87 7.05
N GLN A 233 -6.47 9.73 6.42
CA GLN A 233 -7.56 8.83 6.81
C GLN A 233 -7.35 8.23 8.20
N THR A 234 -6.13 7.80 8.55
CA THR A 234 -5.81 7.22 9.86
C THR A 234 -6.04 8.23 10.96
N ILE A 235 -5.50 9.45 10.84
CA ILE A 235 -5.69 10.53 11.84
C ILE A 235 -7.17 10.86 12.03
N ARG A 236 -7.94 10.95 10.95
CA ARG A 236 -9.39 11.24 11.00
C ARG A 236 -10.19 10.11 11.65
N SER A 237 -9.81 8.86 11.40
CA SER A 237 -10.47 7.68 11.99
C SER A 237 -10.14 7.54 13.48
N HIS A 238 -9.00 8.10 13.91
CA HIS A 238 -8.49 8.03 15.28
C HIS A 238 -8.19 9.44 15.82
N ILE A 239 -9.20 10.32 15.84
CA ILE A 239 -9.02 11.75 16.16
C ILE A 239 -8.35 12.02 17.52
N LYS A 240 -8.39 11.06 18.44
CA LYS A 240 -7.64 11.10 19.71
C LYS A 240 -6.11 11.20 19.53
N LEU A 241 -5.59 10.88 18.34
CA LEU A 241 -4.19 11.13 17.96
C LEU A 241 -3.82 12.61 18.03
N LEU A 242 -4.79 13.53 17.96
CA LEU A 242 -4.54 14.96 18.19
C LEU A 242 -4.13 15.29 19.63
N ASN A 243 -4.27 14.34 20.57
CA ASN A 243 -3.75 14.48 21.94
C ASN A 243 -2.32 13.96 22.09
N VAL A 244 -1.74 13.36 21.04
CA VAL A 244 -0.38 12.78 21.05
C VAL A 244 0.64 13.84 20.63
N PRO A 245 1.60 14.25 21.49
CA PRO A 245 2.51 15.37 21.20
C PRO A 245 3.35 15.20 19.93
N SER A 246 3.79 13.98 19.62
CA SER A 246 4.55 13.70 18.40
C SER A 246 3.70 13.91 17.14
N ILE A 247 2.43 13.53 17.16
CA ILE A 247 1.49 13.76 16.04
C ILE A 247 1.16 15.24 15.89
N VAL A 248 0.94 15.95 16.99
CA VAL A 248 0.73 17.41 16.95
C VAL A 248 1.95 18.10 16.34
N THR A 249 3.17 17.71 16.74
CA THR A 249 4.42 18.26 16.18
C THR A 249 4.51 17.98 14.67
N LEU A 250 4.20 16.76 14.24
CA LEU A 250 4.17 16.37 12.83
C LEU A 250 3.17 17.23 12.03
N LEU A 251 1.96 17.44 12.53
CA LEU A 251 0.95 18.27 11.86
C LEU A 251 1.37 19.75 11.70
N HIS A 252 2.13 20.29 12.65
CA HIS A 252 2.68 21.65 12.54
C HIS A 252 3.79 21.72 11.47
N LYS A 253 4.62 20.69 11.35
CA LYS A 253 5.67 20.62 10.32
C LYS A 253 5.11 20.44 8.91
N HIS A 254 3.95 19.77 8.79
CA HIS A 254 3.33 19.41 7.51
C HIS A 254 1.92 20.02 7.39
N PRO A 255 1.82 21.35 7.16
CA PRO A 255 0.53 22.05 7.16
C PRO A 255 -0.44 21.53 6.10
N ASP A 256 0.03 20.96 4.98
CA ASP A 256 -0.83 20.39 3.95
C ASP A 256 -1.57 19.14 4.43
N LEU A 257 -0.91 18.31 5.25
CA LEU A 257 -1.57 17.17 5.89
C LEU A 257 -2.62 17.66 6.89
N MET A 258 -2.27 18.65 7.71
CA MET A 258 -3.20 19.26 8.67
C MET A 258 -4.42 19.87 7.97
N TYR A 259 -4.20 20.64 6.90
CA TYR A 259 -5.25 21.20 6.07
C TYR A 259 -6.12 20.10 5.45
N SER A 260 -5.50 19.03 4.93
CA SER A 260 -6.22 17.88 4.37
C SER A 260 -7.10 17.19 5.41
N VAL A 261 -6.59 16.99 6.64
CA VAL A 261 -7.35 16.43 7.76
C VAL A 261 -8.54 17.32 8.10
N LEU A 262 -8.31 18.61 8.32
CA LEU A 262 -9.34 19.59 8.68
C LEU A 262 -10.42 19.70 7.60
N ARG A 263 -10.02 19.90 6.35
CA ARG A 263 -10.93 20.03 5.21
C ARG A 263 -11.82 18.80 5.08
N LYS A 264 -11.23 17.60 5.13
CA LYS A 264 -11.99 16.36 5.02
C LYS A 264 -12.91 16.14 6.22
N GLN A 265 -12.53 16.59 7.41
CA GLN A 265 -13.41 16.59 8.58
C GLN A 265 -14.59 17.55 8.41
N ALA A 266 -14.35 18.75 7.88
CA ALA A 266 -15.40 19.73 7.60
C ALA A 266 -16.36 19.27 6.50
N GLU A 267 -15.85 18.61 5.45
CA GLU A 267 -16.67 17.96 4.41
C GLU A 267 -17.61 16.90 5.02
N GLU A 268 -17.15 16.11 6.00
CA GLU A 268 -17.97 15.10 6.68
C GLU A 268 -19.03 15.69 7.62
N LEU A 269 -18.72 16.80 8.28
CA LEU A 269 -19.67 17.52 9.15
C LEU A 269 -20.70 18.34 8.35
N GLY A 270 -20.63 18.34 7.01
CA GLY A 270 -21.52 19.11 6.15
C GLY A 270 -21.23 20.62 6.13
N GLY A 271 -20.07 21.05 6.65
CA GLY A 271 -19.69 22.46 6.75
C GLY A 271 -19.17 23.08 5.46
N LEU A 272 -18.99 22.29 4.39
CA LEU A 272 -18.52 22.75 3.09
C LEU A 272 -19.59 22.42 2.04
N GLU A 273 -20.47 23.38 1.77
CA GLU A 273 -21.40 23.28 0.65
C GLU A 273 -20.61 23.17 -0.67
N PRO A 274 -21.03 22.33 -1.62
CA PRO A 274 -20.38 22.26 -2.93
C PRO A 274 -20.51 23.62 -3.60
N LYS A 275 -19.38 24.17 -4.09
CA LYS A 275 -19.38 25.35 -4.95
C LYS A 275 -20.40 25.12 -6.07
N VAL A 276 -21.51 25.86 -6.02
CA VAL A 276 -22.46 25.96 -7.13
C VAL A 276 -21.64 26.34 -8.35
N LYS A 277 -21.53 25.43 -9.32
CA LYS A 277 -20.97 25.78 -10.62
C LYS A 277 -21.91 26.81 -11.22
N THR A 278 -21.53 28.09 -11.14
CA THR A 278 -22.15 29.12 -11.96
C THR A 278 -21.86 28.75 -13.40
N ALA A 279 -22.90 28.29 -14.10
CA ALA A 279 -22.87 28.16 -15.54
C ALA A 279 -22.74 29.58 -16.12
N SER A 280 -21.68 29.80 -16.87
CA SER A 280 -21.48 30.96 -17.75
C SER A 280 -20.95 30.43 -19.08
#